data_AF-A0A088SZA8-F1
#
_entry.id   AF-A0A088SZA8-F1
#
_cell.length_a   1.000
_cell.length_b   1.000
_cell.length_c   1.000
_cell.angle_alpha   90.00
_cell.angle_beta   90.00
_cell.angle_gamma   90.00
#
_symmetry.space_group_name_H-M   'P 1'
#
loop_
_entity.id
_entity.type
_entity.pdbx_description
1 polymer ?
#
loop_
_entity_poly.entity_id
_entity_poly.type
_entity_poly.pdbx_seq_one_letter_code
_entity_poly.pdbx_strand_id
1 'polypeptide(L)'
;MAKKGQKFKKYDIKLRLQIVNEKINEGKSYAFLEKQYGVKWRTIATWVRIFKRDGSLDVQKKGRPVQDEEVNYKEKYEILKKFQEFLEEVDREKK
;
A
#
# COMPACT_ATOMS: atom_id res chain seq x y z
N MET A 1 -22.38 1.69 -11.33
CA MET A 1 -21.43 0.63 -10.94
C MET A 1 -20.84 -0.01 -12.20
N ALA A 2 -19.65 -0.61 -12.11
CA ALA A 2 -19.08 -1.35 -13.24
C ALA A 2 -20.00 -2.51 -13.62
N LYS A 3 -20.18 -2.74 -14.93
CA LYS A 3 -21.04 -3.84 -15.42
C LYS A 3 -20.31 -5.18 -15.30
N LYS A 4 -21.04 -6.27 -15.06
CA LYS A 4 -20.49 -7.63 -15.05
C LYS A 4 -19.79 -7.91 -16.39
N GLY A 5 -18.51 -8.31 -16.35
CA GLY A 5 -17.70 -8.58 -17.54
C GLY A 5 -17.04 -7.35 -18.20
N GLN A 6 -17.13 -6.16 -17.60
CA GLN A 6 -16.45 -4.97 -18.10
C GLN A 6 -14.92 -5.15 -18.06
N LYS A 7 -14.26 -5.12 -19.23
CA LYS A 7 -12.80 -5.15 -19.33
C LYS A 7 -12.23 -3.75 -19.21
N PHE A 8 -11.33 -3.55 -18.24
CA PHE A 8 -10.59 -2.29 -18.06
C PHE A 8 -9.23 -2.36 -18.75
N LYS A 9 -8.85 -1.28 -19.45
CA LYS A 9 -7.48 -1.13 -19.95
C LYS A 9 -6.52 -1.05 -18.77
N LYS A 10 -5.52 -1.93 -18.75
CA LYS A 10 -4.43 -1.89 -17.77
C LYS A 10 -3.29 -1.06 -18.35
N TYR A 11 -2.66 -0.27 -17.49
CA TYR A 11 -1.49 0.55 -17.84
C TYR A 11 -0.39 0.22 -16.84
N ASP A 12 0.85 0.10 -17.33
CA ASP A 12 2.00 -0.12 -16.47
C ASP A 12 2.23 1.07 -15.53
N ILE A 13 2.70 0.79 -14.31
CA ILE A 13 2.88 1.82 -13.29
C ILE A 13 3.97 2.83 -13.68
N LYS A 14 5.02 2.37 -14.36
CA LYS A 14 6.10 3.24 -14.86
C LYS A 14 5.56 4.28 -15.84
N LEU A 15 4.75 3.83 -16.80
CA LEU A 15 4.09 4.71 -17.77
C LEU A 15 3.18 5.74 -17.07
N ARG A 16 2.39 5.30 -16.09
CA ARG A 16 1.49 6.19 -15.34
C ARG A 16 2.28 7.27 -14.59
N LEU A 17 3.40 6.89 -13.96
CA LEU A 17 4.28 7.82 -13.25
C LEU A 17 4.94 8.82 -14.20
N GLN A 18 5.41 8.37 -15.37
CA GLN A 18 5.97 9.26 -16.38
C GLN A 18 4.97 10.33 -16.82
N ILE A 19 3.74 9.94 -17.15
CA ILE A 19 2.68 10.87 -17.57
C ILE A 19 2.34 11.88 -16.47
N VAL A 20 2.28 11.43 -15.21
CA VAL A 20 2.00 12.32 -14.08
C VAL A 20 3.16 13.29 -13.83
N ASN A 21 4.40 12.82 -13.94
CA ASN A 21 5.60 13.65 -13.84
C ASN A 21 5.59 14.75 -14.90
N GLU A 22 5.38 14.40 -16.17
CA GLU A 22 5.24 15.36 -17.27
C GLU A 22 4.13 16.38 -17.04
N LYS A 23 3.02 15.99 -16.39
CA LYS A 23 1.96 16.93 -16.04
C LYS A 23 2.36 17.91 -14.93
N ILE A 24 3.00 17.41 -13.87
CA ILE A 24 3.28 18.17 -12.65
C ILE A 24 4.52 19.05 -12.82
N ASN A 25 5.60 18.48 -13.37
CA ASN A 25 6.90 19.14 -13.45
C ASN A 25 7.04 19.96 -14.74
N GLU A 26 6.58 19.43 -15.88
CA GLU A 26 6.68 20.14 -17.16
C GLU A 26 5.42 20.95 -17.50
N GLY A 27 4.36 20.84 -16.69
CA GLY A 27 3.12 21.62 -16.86
C GLY A 27 2.28 21.25 -18.08
N LYS A 28 2.61 20.16 -18.81
CA LYS A 28 1.96 19.75 -20.07
C LYS A 28 0.43 19.68 -19.97
N SER A 29 -0.29 20.05 -21.03
CA SER A 29 -1.75 20.00 -21.01
C SER A 29 -2.26 18.55 -21.05
N TYR A 30 -3.46 18.30 -20.49
CA TYR A 30 -4.03 16.95 -20.54
C TYR A 30 -4.34 16.50 -21.98
N ALA A 31 -4.72 17.43 -22.86
CA ALA A 31 -4.97 17.16 -24.27
C ALA A 31 -3.69 16.75 -25.01
N PHE A 32 -2.55 17.36 -24.65
CA PHE A 32 -1.25 16.98 -25.20
C PHE A 32 -0.87 15.55 -24.78
N LEU A 33 -0.96 15.24 -23.48
CA LEU A 33 -0.64 13.92 -22.94
C LEU A 33 -1.59 12.83 -23.49
N GLU A 34 -2.86 13.16 -23.71
CA GLU A 34 -3.83 12.25 -24.32
C GLU A 34 -3.44 11.86 -25.74
N LYS A 35 -2.99 12.83 -26.56
CA LYS A 35 -2.52 12.55 -27.92
C LYS A 35 -1.20 11.78 -27.94
N GLN A 36 -0.26 12.14 -27.06
CA GLN A 36 1.06 11.51 -27.01
C GLN A 36 1.00 10.05 -26.56
N TYR A 37 0.18 9.75 -25.54
CA TYR A 37 0.14 8.43 -24.91
C TYR A 37 -1.09 7.59 -25.27
N GLY A 38 -2.05 8.15 -26.01
CA GLY A 38 -3.31 7.48 -26.33
C GLY A 38 -4.18 7.17 -25.10
N VAL A 39 -3.94 7.89 -23.99
CA VAL A 39 -4.66 7.72 -22.72
C VAL A 39 -5.68 8.84 -22.58
N LYS A 40 -6.94 8.48 -22.33
CA LYS A 40 -8.01 9.48 -22.15
C LYS A 40 -7.64 10.52 -21.08
N TRP A 41 -7.85 11.80 -21.37
CA TRP A 41 -7.46 12.90 -20.48
C TRP A 41 -8.04 12.77 -19.06
N ARG A 42 -9.27 12.25 -18.93
CA ARG A 42 -9.93 12.00 -17.63
C ARG A 42 -9.20 10.95 -16.80
N THR A 43 -8.63 9.94 -17.45
CA THR A 43 -7.82 8.91 -16.79
C THR A 43 -6.53 9.53 -16.25
N ILE A 44 -5.88 10.37 -17.06
CA ILE A 44 -4.67 11.10 -16.66
C ILE A 44 -4.96 12.02 -15.47
N ALA A 45 -6.03 12.81 -15.53
CA ALA A 45 -6.45 13.69 -14.44
C ALA A 45 -6.71 12.91 -13.14
N THR A 46 -7.24 11.70 -13.23
CA THR A 46 -7.45 10.82 -12.08
C THR A 46 -6.11 10.39 -11.46
N TRP A 47 -5.12 10.03 -12.29
CA TRP A 47 -3.78 9.67 -11.80
C TRP A 47 -3.10 10.85 -11.10
N VAL A 48 -3.13 12.03 -11.72
CA VAL A 48 -2.56 13.24 -11.12
C VAL A 48 -3.21 13.55 -9.77
N ARG A 49 -4.54 13.41 -9.66
CA ARG A 49 -5.26 13.60 -8.41
C ARG A 49 -4.84 12.59 -7.33
N ILE A 50 -4.73 11.31 -7.67
CA ILE A 50 -4.30 10.26 -6.73
C ILE A 50 -2.87 10.53 -6.27
N PHE A 51 -1.97 10.83 -7.19
CA PHE A 51 -0.57 11.12 -6.88
C PHE A 51 -0.43 12.34 -5.97
N LYS A 52 -1.20 13.42 -6.20
CA LYS A 52 -1.20 14.59 -5.32
C LYS A 52 -1.75 14.31 -3.92
N ARG A 53 -2.67 13.35 -3.79
CA ARG A 53 -3.27 12.97 -2.51
C ARG A 53 -2.37 12.02 -1.71
N ASP A 54 -1.83 11.00 -2.38
CA ASP A 54 -1.18 9.85 -1.73
C ASP A 54 0.35 9.86 -1.91
N GLY A 55 0.90 10.79 -2.70
CA GLY A 55 2.32 10.80 -3.08
C GLY A 55 2.75 9.65 -4.00
N SER A 56 1.84 8.72 -4.31
CA SER A 56 2.10 7.52 -5.10
C SER A 56 0.90 7.14 -5.96
N LEU A 57 1.14 6.38 -7.03
CA LEU A 57 0.08 5.81 -7.88
C LEU A 57 -0.20 4.34 -7.59
N ASP A 58 0.51 3.78 -6.61
CA ASP A 58 0.38 2.39 -6.25
C ASP A 58 -0.85 2.17 -5.35
N VAL A 59 -1.36 0.95 -5.38
CA VAL A 59 -2.50 0.58 -4.55
C VAL A 59 -1.99 0.42 -3.13
N GLN A 60 -2.31 1.40 -2.27
CA GLN A 60 -2.07 1.27 -0.84
C GLN A 60 -2.67 -0.05 -0.34
N LYS A 61 -1.85 -0.87 0.33
CA LYS A 61 -2.32 -2.13 0.94
C LYS A 61 -3.42 -1.76 1.91
N LYS A 62 -4.63 -2.25 1.64
CA LYS A 62 -5.77 -2.07 2.54
C LYS A 62 -5.65 -3.06 3.71
N GLY A 63 -5.95 -2.60 4.92
CA GLY A 63 -5.90 -3.42 6.13
C GLY A 63 -4.89 -2.89 7.15
N ARG A 64 -4.78 -3.59 8.28
CA ARG A 64 -3.78 -3.29 9.31
C ARG A 64 -2.38 -3.54 8.72
N PRO A 65 -1.43 -2.60 8.85
CA PRO A 65 -0.05 -2.86 8.45
C PRO A 65 0.48 -4.04 9.27
N VAL A 66 0.98 -5.06 8.59
CA VAL A 66 1.76 -6.12 9.23
C VAL A 66 3.11 -5.50 9.56
N GLN A 67 3.48 -5.48 10.84
CA GLN A 67 4.83 -5.11 11.22
C GLN A 67 5.73 -6.27 10.83
N ASP A 68 6.72 -6.02 9.96
CA ASP A 68 7.78 -6.97 9.62
C ASP A 68 8.80 -7.09 10.78
N GLU A 69 8.32 -7.10 12.03
CA GLU A 69 9.16 -7.53 13.14
C GLU A 69 9.32 -9.04 12.97
N GLU A 70 10.54 -9.49 12.63
CA GLU A 70 10.94 -10.88 12.77
C GLU A 70 10.71 -11.25 14.24
N VAL A 71 9.54 -11.81 14.53
CA VAL A 71 9.19 -12.21 15.89
C VAL A 71 10.20 -13.29 16.27
N ASN A 72 11.16 -12.96 17.14
CA ASN A 72 12.11 -13.93 17.67
C ASN A 72 11.36 -14.87 18.62
N TYR A 73 10.74 -15.90 18.04
CA TYR A 73 9.90 -16.85 18.75
C TYR A 73 10.62 -17.47 19.95
N LYS A 74 11.95 -17.61 19.90
CA LYS A 74 12.76 -18.16 20.98
C LYS A 74 12.70 -17.30 22.24
N GLU A 75 12.90 -15.99 22.13
CA GLU A 75 12.80 -15.05 23.26
C GLU A 75 11.40 -15.03 23.85
N LYS A 76 10.37 -15.08 22.98
CA LYS A 76 8.98 -15.15 23.42
C LYS A 76 8.71 -16.42 24.23
N TYR A 77 9.22 -17.58 23.81
CA TYR A 77 9.07 -18.83 24.56
C TYR A 77 9.81 -18.81 25.89
N GLU A 78 11.00 -18.22 25.95
CA GLU A 78 11.75 -18.09 27.21
C GLU A 78 11.01 -17.20 28.22
N ILE A 79 10.42 -16.09 27.76
CA ILE A 79 9.59 -15.22 28.60
C ILE A 79 8.36 -15.97 29.11
N LEU A 80 7.65 -16.67 28.21
CA LEU A 80 6.46 -17.47 28.57
C LEU A 80 6.80 -18.54 29.59
N LYS A 81 7.92 -19.25 29.42
CA LYS A 81 8.37 -20.29 30.33
C LYS A 81 8.68 -19.73 31.72
N LYS A 82 9.45 -18.64 31.79
CA LYS A 82 9.76 -17.95 33.06
C LYS A 82 8.51 -17.47 33.77
N PHE A 83 7.53 -16.95 33.02
CA PHE A 83 6.27 -16.49 33.60
C PHE A 83 5.44 -17.67 34.15
N GLN A 84 5.40 -18.81 33.46
CA GLN A 84 4.73 -20.01 33.94
C GLN A 84 5.40 -20.57 35.20
N GLU A 85 6.73 -20.66 35.22
CA GLU A 85 7.50 -21.09 36.39
C GLU A 85 7.21 -20.18 37.61
N PHE A 86 7.19 -18.86 37.40
CA PHE A 86 6.84 -17.90 38.44
C PHE A 86 5.42 -18.10 39.01
N LEU A 87 4.43 -18.32 38.15
CA LEU A 87 3.06 -18.59 38.61
C LEU A 87 2.98 -19.87 39.44
N GLU A 88 3.68 -20.93 39.03
CA GLU A 88 3.73 -22.18 39.78
C GLU A 88 4.45 -22.05 41.13
N GLU A 89 5.44 -21.18 41.26
CA GLU A 89 6.09 -20.87 42.55
C GLU A 89 5.14 -20.08 43.46
N VAL A 90 4.51 -19.02 42.95
CA VAL A 90 3.54 -18.22 43.71
C VAL A 90 2.35 -19.06 44.19
N ASP A 91 1.86 -19.99 43.37
CA ASP A 91 0.77 -20.89 43.74
C ASP A 91 1.21 -21.94 44.79
N ARG A 92 2.48 -22.33 44.79
CA ARG A 92 3.06 -23.21 45.83
C ARG A 92 3.22 -22.50 47.17
N GLU A 93 3.63 -21.24 47.17
CA GLU A 93 3.78 -20.44 48.40
C GLU A 93 2.44 -20.08 49.06
N LYS A 94 1.35 -20.05 48.30
CA LYS A 94 -0.01 -19.80 48.80
C LYS A 94 -0.71 -21.02 49.40
N LYS A 95 -0.12 -22.21 49.28
CA LYS A 95 -0.70 -23.49 49.71
C LYS A 95 -0.05 -23.99 51.00
#